data_AF-A0A3C1DAH0-F1
#
_entry.id   AF-A0A3C1DAH0-F1
#
_cell.length_a   1.000
_cell.length_b   1.000
_cell.length_c   1.000
_cell.angle_alpha   90.00
_cell.angle_beta   90.00
_cell.angle_gamma   90.00
#
_symmetry.space_group_name_H-M   'P 1'
#
loop_
_entity.id
_entity.type
_entity.pdbx_description
1 polymer ?
#
loop_
_entity_poly.entity_id
_entity_poly.type
_entity_poly.pdbx_seq_one_letter_code
_entity_poly.pdbx_strand_id
1 'polypeptide(L)'
;MIVVDGRTDREKLFELLKSGGECSELDFKETLDFSKKIDELDFVKDAVSMCNRYPGGYIVIGVDDDGNPSARAEDTNWTQFDGAVLTDKIRKYVQAPLTAISQLHEVDGHTYCLVCLLSLEDGLLVPFSKLGQAADGKGRQIVVFREGEIVRRDGAQNRPIEYSQWAEILKQHDACVRKDESKRMDTLVDNIIAVLGVKGKTPPLVYGMDEEALVRSLEACFEQKENEKLSRFIFQVAAEFQDDTDAINGLAGIGAYALSYCNDAFFEKAADALYDCYAAIDDSKADSASKSLAVAVACYELGAQLVRMKRWDLIAPFVNRQSPSRSYSVYASWIRDCQVRAVNAGLFNEAGSGMMITVALDNATNHPIVAPDCGLNKGSDASAHERYLDLLCSFDFLYCLCVFVAGVGTGLAYPACCFYSEKRISNVVSQILGGDPRARRELLPDDDDDKIAMCLRELYRLASNESLQKDSNFYWGFDPSRVLRRFLQDHPERLEEQPPDMFSYNNPDRDPNSTSH
;
A
#
# COMPACT_ATOMS: atom_id res chain seq x y z
N MET A 1 -4.33 8.60 6.96
CA MET A 1 -5.05 8.15 5.76
C MET A 1 -5.37 6.67 5.89
N ILE A 2 -6.59 6.24 5.53
CA ILE A 2 -6.91 4.83 5.30
C ILE A 2 -6.82 4.58 3.80
N VAL A 3 -6.19 3.48 3.40
CA VAL A 3 -6.07 3.10 1.99
C VAL A 3 -7.24 2.19 1.63
N VAL A 4 -8.02 2.55 0.61
CA VAL A 4 -9.17 1.76 0.16
C VAL A 4 -8.72 0.84 -0.97
N ASP A 5 -8.08 -0.26 -0.58
CA ASP A 5 -7.41 -1.25 -1.44
C ASP A 5 -8.34 -2.39 -1.91
N GLY A 6 -9.63 -2.33 -1.58
CA GLY A 6 -10.60 -3.38 -1.94
C GLY A 6 -10.56 -4.63 -1.05
N ARG A 7 -9.57 -4.79 -0.17
CA ARG A 7 -9.42 -5.97 0.67
C ARG A 7 -10.47 -6.05 1.77
N THR A 8 -10.93 -7.26 2.06
CA THR A 8 -11.83 -7.54 3.18
C THR A 8 -11.30 -8.64 4.09
N ASP A 9 -10.02 -8.96 4.02
CA ASP A 9 -9.41 -10.01 4.84
C ASP A 9 -9.24 -9.59 6.31
N ARG A 10 -8.85 -10.56 7.14
CA ARG A 10 -8.71 -10.37 8.59
C ARG A 10 -7.64 -9.34 8.95
N GLU A 11 -6.57 -9.24 8.17
CA GLU A 11 -5.52 -8.27 8.45
C GLU A 11 -5.98 -6.85 8.09
N LYS A 12 -6.76 -6.71 7.01
CA LYS A 12 -7.42 -5.44 6.69
C LYS A 12 -8.39 -5.01 7.79
N LEU A 13 -9.18 -5.94 8.35
CA LEU A 13 -10.02 -5.64 9.52
C LEU A 13 -9.17 -5.06 10.66
N PHE A 14 -8.05 -5.68 11.01
CA PHE A 14 -7.19 -5.19 12.08
C PHE A 14 -6.53 -3.85 11.79
N GLU A 15 -6.13 -3.59 10.54
CA GLU A 15 -5.67 -2.27 10.10
C GLU A 15 -6.73 -1.19 10.39
N LEU A 16 -8.01 -1.48 10.08
CA LEU A 16 -9.11 -0.54 10.25
C LEU A 16 -9.50 -0.33 11.72
N LEU A 17 -9.58 -1.38 12.53
CA LEU A 17 -9.90 -1.26 13.97
C LEU A 17 -8.90 -0.36 14.71
N LYS A 18 -7.65 -0.36 14.27
CA LYS A 18 -6.57 0.46 14.83
C LYS A 18 -6.59 1.93 14.46
N SER A 19 -7.45 2.32 13.53
CA SER A 19 -7.61 3.74 13.20
C SER A 19 -8.03 4.57 14.41
N GLY A 20 -8.64 3.93 15.43
CA GLY A 20 -9.04 4.55 16.69
C GLY A 20 -10.28 5.45 16.59
N GLY A 21 -10.90 5.52 15.42
CA GLY A 21 -12.11 6.29 15.20
C GLY A 21 -12.50 6.45 13.73
N GLU A 22 -13.71 6.93 13.51
CA GLU A 22 -14.26 7.13 12.17
C GLU A 22 -13.59 8.27 11.40
N CYS A 23 -13.53 8.11 10.08
CA CYS A 23 -13.07 9.16 9.17
C CYS A 23 -13.85 9.12 7.85
N SER A 24 -13.41 9.86 6.84
CA SER A 24 -14.13 9.94 5.56
C SER A 24 -14.14 8.60 4.80
N GLU A 25 -13.16 7.75 5.07
CA GLU A 25 -12.96 6.44 4.44
C GLU A 25 -13.37 5.26 5.34
N LEU A 26 -13.80 5.52 6.59
CA LEU A 26 -14.15 4.48 7.55
C LEU A 26 -15.34 4.87 8.44
N ASP A 27 -16.26 3.92 8.58
CA ASP A 27 -17.49 4.03 9.35
C ASP A 27 -17.61 2.80 10.25
N PHE A 28 -17.92 3.03 11.52
CA PHE A 28 -18.11 2.00 12.53
C PHE A 28 -19.59 1.88 12.87
N LYS A 29 -20.05 0.63 13.00
CA LYS A 29 -21.43 0.33 13.40
C LYS A 29 -21.42 -0.73 14.48
N GLU A 30 -22.05 -0.42 15.60
CA GLU A 30 -22.23 -1.40 16.68
C GLU A 30 -23.08 -2.58 16.20
N THR A 31 -24.21 -2.28 15.55
CA THR A 31 -25.16 -3.25 15.02
C THR A 31 -25.83 -2.73 13.76
N LEU A 32 -26.40 -3.63 12.97
CA LEU A 32 -27.26 -3.28 11.86
C LEU A 32 -28.35 -4.35 11.66
N ASP A 33 -29.61 -3.94 11.72
CA ASP A 33 -30.76 -4.85 11.64
C ASP A 33 -31.63 -4.52 10.43
N PHE A 34 -31.42 -5.21 9.32
CA PHE A 34 -32.19 -4.95 8.09
C PHE A 34 -33.65 -5.38 8.15
N SER A 35 -34.13 -5.97 9.26
CA SER A 35 -35.58 -6.10 9.48
C SER A 35 -36.23 -4.74 9.76
N LYS A 36 -35.44 -3.78 10.25
CA LYS A 36 -35.85 -2.39 10.44
C LYS A 36 -35.57 -1.59 9.18
N LYS A 37 -36.62 -0.93 8.67
CA LYS A 37 -36.50 -0.15 7.44
C LYS A 37 -35.54 1.03 7.58
N ILE A 38 -35.45 1.62 8.77
CA ILE A 38 -34.58 2.77 9.04
C ILE A 38 -33.11 2.36 8.92
N ASP A 39 -32.69 1.26 9.56
CA ASP A 39 -31.33 0.71 9.46
C ASP A 39 -30.94 0.37 8.01
N GLU A 40 -31.86 -0.19 7.20
CA GLU A 40 -31.60 -0.40 5.76
C GLU A 40 -31.34 0.92 5.02
N LEU A 41 -32.11 1.96 5.30
CA LEU A 41 -31.95 3.26 4.64
C LEU A 41 -30.68 3.97 5.09
N ASP A 42 -30.34 3.92 6.38
CA ASP A 42 -29.11 4.50 6.91
C ASP A 42 -27.88 3.81 6.30
N PHE A 43 -27.86 2.47 6.24
CA PHE A 43 -26.82 1.73 5.53
C PHE A 43 -26.71 2.12 4.05
N VAL A 44 -27.82 2.24 3.33
CA VAL A 44 -27.80 2.67 1.92
C VAL A 44 -27.23 4.09 1.80
N LYS A 45 -27.55 4.98 2.73
CA LYS A 45 -27.00 6.34 2.75
C LYS A 45 -25.51 6.35 3.03
N ASP A 46 -25.05 5.60 4.03
CA ASP A 46 -23.64 5.40 4.36
C ASP A 46 -22.90 4.86 3.12
N ALA A 47 -23.47 3.82 2.49
CA ALA A 47 -22.82 3.15 1.38
C ALA A 47 -22.68 4.05 0.14
N VAL A 48 -23.73 4.77 -0.24
CA VAL A 48 -23.69 5.71 -1.36
C VAL A 48 -22.77 6.89 -1.05
N SER A 49 -22.76 7.38 0.19
CA SER A 49 -21.87 8.47 0.63
C SER A 49 -20.40 8.07 0.54
N MET A 50 -20.06 6.83 0.89
CA MET A 50 -18.73 6.24 0.72
C MET A 50 -18.35 6.15 -0.77
N CYS A 51 -19.21 5.56 -1.61
CA CYS A 51 -18.94 5.45 -3.05
C CYS A 51 -18.78 6.81 -3.74
N ASN A 52 -19.47 7.85 -3.26
CA ASN A 52 -19.36 9.22 -3.79
C ASN A 52 -18.11 9.97 -3.30
N ARG A 53 -17.36 9.40 -2.35
CA ARG A 53 -16.07 9.91 -1.87
C ARG A 53 -14.95 9.06 -2.49
N TYR A 54 -14.26 9.57 -3.51
CA TYR A 54 -13.10 8.85 -4.05
C TYR A 54 -12.00 8.66 -2.99
N PRO A 55 -11.39 7.46 -2.87
CA PRO A 55 -11.58 6.24 -3.69
C PRO A 55 -12.72 5.30 -3.24
N GLY A 56 -13.39 5.60 -2.14
CA GLY A 56 -14.43 4.81 -1.52
C GLY A 56 -14.28 4.82 -0.01
N GLY A 57 -14.66 3.71 0.63
CA GLY A 57 -14.38 3.49 2.04
C GLY A 57 -14.82 2.13 2.56
N TYR A 58 -14.65 1.93 3.86
CA TYR A 58 -15.02 0.74 4.59
C TYR A 58 -16.10 1.02 5.63
N ILE A 59 -16.96 0.04 5.83
CA ILE A 59 -17.87 -0.02 6.98
C ILE A 59 -17.50 -1.26 7.78
N VAL A 60 -17.19 -1.10 9.06
CA VAL A 60 -16.97 -2.22 10.01
C VAL A 60 -18.17 -2.31 10.93
N ILE A 61 -18.79 -3.49 10.96
CA ILE A 61 -19.99 -3.77 11.74
C ILE A 61 -19.62 -4.74 12.86
N GLY A 62 -20.14 -4.50 14.06
CA GLY A 62 -19.80 -5.21 15.29
C GLY A 62 -18.85 -4.44 16.22
N VAL A 63 -18.67 -3.13 15.99
CA VAL A 63 -17.70 -2.29 16.70
C VAL A 63 -18.34 -1.01 17.22
N ASP A 64 -17.84 -0.48 18.34
CA ASP A 64 -18.20 0.87 18.80
C ASP A 64 -17.43 1.95 18.01
N ASP A 65 -17.71 3.22 18.34
CA ASP A 65 -17.16 4.40 17.65
C ASP A 65 -15.63 4.51 17.81
N ASP A 66 -15.03 3.78 18.76
CA ASP A 66 -13.59 3.75 19.03
C ASP A 66 -12.92 2.51 18.39
N GLY A 67 -13.68 1.65 17.72
CA GLY A 67 -13.18 0.42 17.07
C GLY A 67 -13.08 -0.79 18.00
N ASN A 68 -13.64 -0.72 19.22
CA ASN A 68 -13.68 -1.85 20.15
C ASN A 68 -14.86 -2.79 19.85
N PRO A 69 -14.79 -4.07 20.25
CA PRO A 69 -15.91 -5.01 20.06
C PRO A 69 -17.19 -4.50 20.74
N SER A 70 -18.29 -4.41 19.97
CA SER A 70 -19.56 -3.97 20.54
C SER A 70 -20.30 -5.12 21.22
N ALA A 71 -20.71 -4.92 22.47
CA ALA A 71 -21.56 -5.88 23.20
C ALA A 71 -22.95 -6.07 22.54
N ARG A 72 -23.39 -5.13 21.71
CA ARG A 72 -24.69 -5.20 21.03
C ARG A 72 -24.64 -6.08 19.77
N ALA A 73 -23.44 -6.41 19.30
CA ALA A 73 -23.22 -7.23 18.11
C ALA A 73 -23.80 -8.65 18.24
N GLU A 74 -23.98 -9.17 19.46
CA GLU A 74 -24.55 -10.50 19.73
C GLU A 74 -25.97 -10.68 19.16
N ASP A 75 -26.74 -9.59 19.09
CA ASP A 75 -28.12 -9.60 18.54
C ASP A 75 -28.16 -9.48 17.00
N THR A 76 -27.00 -9.32 16.35
CA THR A 76 -26.91 -9.12 14.91
C THR A 76 -27.09 -10.44 14.17
N ASN A 77 -28.07 -10.51 13.26
CA ASN A 77 -28.16 -11.63 12.34
C ASN A 77 -27.07 -11.51 11.27
N TRP A 78 -25.99 -12.29 11.36
CA TRP A 78 -24.87 -12.18 10.42
C TRP A 78 -25.15 -12.70 9.00
N THR A 79 -26.18 -13.51 8.82
CA THR A 79 -26.49 -14.15 7.52
C THR A 79 -26.96 -13.18 6.43
N GLN A 80 -27.33 -11.96 6.81
CA GLN A 80 -27.79 -10.89 5.92
C GLN A 80 -26.65 -10.00 5.38
N PHE A 81 -25.40 -10.25 5.77
CA PHE A 81 -24.23 -9.43 5.40
C PHE A 81 -23.37 -10.04 4.28
N ASP A 82 -24.00 -10.79 3.39
CA ASP A 82 -23.38 -11.22 2.14
C ASP A 82 -23.33 -10.06 1.12
N GLY A 83 -22.24 -9.98 0.34
CA GLY A 83 -21.98 -8.86 -0.57
C GLY A 83 -23.08 -8.69 -1.62
N ALA A 84 -23.70 -9.78 -2.08
CA ALA A 84 -24.82 -9.69 -3.03
C ALA A 84 -26.08 -9.11 -2.38
N VAL A 85 -26.39 -9.50 -1.14
CA VAL A 85 -27.53 -8.99 -0.38
C VAL A 85 -27.38 -7.49 -0.09
N LEU A 86 -26.18 -7.06 0.31
CA LEU A 86 -25.86 -5.65 0.53
C LEU A 86 -25.96 -4.84 -0.77
N THR A 87 -25.41 -5.39 -1.86
CA THR A 87 -25.48 -4.79 -3.20
C THR A 87 -26.94 -4.62 -3.67
N ASP A 88 -27.78 -5.63 -3.49
CA ASP A 88 -29.20 -5.58 -3.86
C ASP A 88 -29.98 -4.54 -3.06
N LYS A 89 -29.58 -4.26 -1.81
CA LYS A 89 -30.17 -3.16 -1.01
C LYS A 89 -29.80 -1.80 -1.60
N ILE A 90 -28.54 -1.59 -1.95
CA ILE A 90 -28.05 -0.34 -2.55
C ILE A 90 -28.76 -0.09 -3.88
N ARG A 91 -28.78 -1.08 -4.78
CA ARG A 91 -29.38 -0.98 -6.14
C ARG A 91 -30.88 -0.68 -6.17
N LYS A 92 -31.60 -0.87 -5.05
CA LYS A 92 -33.01 -0.44 -4.97
C LYS A 92 -33.18 1.07 -5.03
N TYR A 93 -32.17 1.83 -4.60
CA TYR A 93 -32.23 3.28 -4.44
C TYR A 93 -31.30 4.05 -5.36
N VAL A 94 -30.40 3.40 -6.10
CA VAL A 94 -29.52 4.06 -7.08
C VAL A 94 -29.59 3.40 -8.45
N GLN A 95 -29.30 4.17 -9.50
CA GLN A 95 -29.20 3.68 -10.88
C GLN A 95 -27.73 3.66 -11.33
N ALA A 96 -26.89 3.01 -10.53
CA ALA A 96 -25.46 2.92 -10.75
C ALA A 96 -24.96 1.50 -10.42
N PRO A 97 -23.89 1.02 -11.05
CA PRO A 97 -23.35 -0.33 -10.83
C PRO A 97 -22.53 -0.44 -9.53
N LEU A 98 -22.98 0.19 -8.45
CA LEU A 98 -22.35 0.07 -7.14
C LEU A 98 -22.44 -1.38 -6.65
N THR A 99 -21.35 -1.84 -6.04
CA THR A 99 -21.20 -3.21 -5.54
C THR A 99 -20.53 -3.14 -4.17
N ALA A 100 -21.06 -3.92 -3.22
CA ALA A 100 -20.47 -4.11 -1.91
C ALA A 100 -19.65 -5.41 -1.91
N ILE A 101 -18.39 -5.31 -1.46
CA ILE A 101 -17.55 -6.48 -1.17
C ILE A 101 -17.62 -6.68 0.34
N SER A 102 -18.03 -7.84 0.83
CA SER A 102 -18.12 -8.08 2.27
C SER A 102 -17.56 -9.42 2.69
N GLN A 103 -17.07 -9.47 3.93
CA GLN A 103 -16.57 -10.68 4.55
C GLN A 103 -16.85 -10.66 6.06
N LEU A 104 -17.27 -11.82 6.58
CA LEU A 104 -17.43 -12.06 8.01
C LEU A 104 -16.13 -12.56 8.63
N HIS A 105 -15.83 -12.09 9.82
CA HIS A 105 -14.65 -12.47 10.61
C HIS A 105 -15.05 -12.83 12.02
N GLU A 106 -14.50 -13.93 12.56
CA GLU A 106 -14.55 -14.21 13.99
C GLU A 106 -13.18 -13.97 14.62
N VAL A 107 -13.13 -13.09 15.61
CA VAL A 107 -11.90 -12.72 16.34
C VAL A 107 -12.22 -12.66 17.83
N ASP A 108 -11.47 -13.42 18.62
CA ASP A 108 -11.57 -13.45 20.09
C ASP A 108 -13.00 -13.64 20.64
N GLY A 109 -13.81 -14.43 19.93
CA GLY A 109 -15.20 -14.72 20.30
C GLY A 109 -16.22 -13.67 19.84
N HIS A 110 -15.77 -12.61 19.15
CA HIS A 110 -16.63 -11.59 18.55
C HIS A 110 -16.71 -11.76 17.02
N THR A 111 -17.89 -11.51 16.46
CA THR A 111 -18.11 -11.53 15.02
C THR A 111 -18.12 -10.10 14.48
N TYR A 112 -17.46 -9.90 13.34
CA TYR A 112 -17.40 -8.65 12.61
C TYR A 112 -17.83 -8.85 11.17
N CYS A 113 -18.44 -7.83 10.57
CA CYS A 113 -18.57 -7.75 9.12
C CYS A 113 -17.75 -6.57 8.61
N LEU A 114 -16.80 -6.85 7.72
CA LEU A 114 -16.07 -5.83 6.98
C LEU A 114 -16.73 -5.68 5.60
N VAL A 115 -17.18 -4.47 5.29
CA VAL A 115 -17.77 -4.10 4.00
C VAL A 115 -16.87 -3.07 3.33
N CYS A 116 -16.45 -3.33 2.10
CA CYS A 116 -15.71 -2.42 1.24
C CYS A 116 -16.61 -1.89 0.13
N LEU A 117 -16.55 -0.58 -0.08
CA LEU A 117 -17.35 0.17 -1.04
C LEU A 117 -16.43 1.07 -1.86
N LEU A 118 -16.27 0.74 -3.13
CA LEU A 118 -15.40 1.49 -4.04
C LEU A 118 -16.19 2.55 -4.79
N SER A 119 -15.54 3.68 -5.09
CA SER A 119 -16.06 4.67 -6.03
C SER A 119 -16.12 4.12 -7.45
N LEU A 120 -17.01 4.69 -8.26
CA LEU A 120 -17.05 4.38 -9.68
C LEU A 120 -15.81 4.92 -10.39
N GLU A 121 -15.32 4.16 -11.36
CA GLU A 121 -14.12 4.52 -12.12
C GLU A 121 -14.32 5.72 -13.04
N ASP A 122 -15.56 6.06 -13.40
CA ASP A 122 -15.87 7.24 -14.22
C ASP A 122 -15.76 8.57 -13.44
N GLY A 123 -15.56 8.51 -12.12
CA GLY A 123 -15.47 9.68 -11.25
C GLY A 123 -16.79 10.43 -11.09
N LEU A 124 -17.91 9.89 -11.58
CA LEU A 124 -19.22 10.52 -11.49
C LEU A 124 -19.88 10.20 -10.14
N LEU A 125 -20.58 11.20 -9.61
CA LEU A 125 -21.35 11.03 -8.39
C LEU A 125 -22.70 10.37 -8.67
N VAL A 126 -23.13 9.53 -7.73
CA VAL A 126 -24.36 8.77 -7.80
C VAL A 126 -25.46 9.47 -6.98
N PRO A 127 -26.51 10.02 -7.61
CA PRO A 127 -27.69 10.49 -6.89
C PRO A 127 -28.60 9.33 -6.48
N PHE A 128 -29.40 9.54 -5.44
CA PHE A 128 -30.51 8.63 -5.15
C PHE A 128 -31.60 8.75 -6.22
N SER A 129 -32.07 7.60 -6.70
CA SER A 129 -33.15 7.47 -7.68
C SER A 129 -34.54 7.35 -7.06
N LYS A 130 -34.65 7.27 -5.72
CA LYS A 130 -35.91 7.12 -4.99
C LYS A 130 -35.84 7.79 -3.63
N LEU A 131 -37.01 8.21 -3.12
CA LEU A 131 -37.19 8.67 -1.75
C LEU A 131 -36.93 7.55 -0.74
N GLY A 132 -36.02 7.78 0.20
CA GLY A 132 -35.79 6.93 1.37
C GLY A 132 -36.50 7.50 2.59
N GLN A 133 -37.62 6.88 3.00
CA GLN A 133 -38.34 7.26 4.21
C GLN A 133 -38.81 6.04 4.99
N ALA A 134 -38.84 6.15 6.32
CA ALA A 134 -39.34 5.12 7.22
C ALA A 134 -40.20 5.74 8.33
N ALA A 135 -41.12 4.96 8.89
CA ALA A 135 -41.83 5.35 10.10
C ALA A 135 -40.89 5.22 11.31
N ASP A 136 -40.84 6.24 12.16
CA ASP A 136 -40.19 6.17 13.46
C ASP A 136 -40.95 5.22 14.40
N GLY A 137 -40.37 4.91 15.56
CA GLY A 137 -41.02 4.09 16.60
C GLY A 137 -42.34 4.67 17.14
N LYS A 138 -42.75 5.87 16.70
CA LYS A 138 -44.00 6.57 17.04
C LYS A 138 -44.92 6.77 15.83
N GLY A 139 -44.62 6.16 14.67
CA GLY A 139 -45.41 6.21 13.44
C GLY A 139 -45.23 7.46 12.58
N ARG A 140 -44.34 8.40 12.93
CA ARG A 140 -44.04 9.59 12.11
C ARG A 140 -43.09 9.22 10.98
N GLN A 141 -43.36 9.72 9.78
CA GLN A 141 -42.45 9.49 8.64
C GLN A 141 -41.19 10.35 8.79
N ILE A 142 -40.03 9.71 8.81
CA ILE A 142 -38.71 10.32 8.77
C ILE A 142 -38.13 10.11 7.37
N VAL A 143 -37.68 11.20 6.75
CA VAL A 143 -36.97 11.16 5.46
C VAL A 143 -35.48 11.06 5.75
N VAL A 144 -34.84 10.01 5.23
CA VAL A 144 -33.40 9.75 5.38
C VAL A 144 -32.60 10.39 4.23
N PHE A 145 -33.14 10.29 3.02
CA PHE A 145 -32.64 10.93 1.80
C PHE A 145 -33.75 11.10 0.76
N ARG A 146 -33.58 12.04 -0.17
CA ARG A 146 -34.54 12.38 -1.23
C ARG A 146 -34.08 11.90 -2.60
N GLU A 147 -35.03 11.70 -3.49
CA GLU A 147 -34.73 11.50 -4.92
C GLU A 147 -33.98 12.70 -5.49
N GLY A 148 -32.92 12.44 -6.26
CA GLY A 148 -31.99 13.43 -6.81
C GLY A 148 -30.94 13.95 -5.83
N GLU A 149 -31.03 13.62 -4.54
CA GLU A 149 -30.04 14.02 -3.56
C GLU A 149 -28.71 13.29 -3.80
N ILE A 150 -27.62 14.06 -3.79
CA ILE A 150 -26.25 13.53 -3.86
C ILE A 150 -25.62 13.81 -2.50
N VAL A 151 -25.25 12.72 -1.83
CA VAL A 151 -24.57 12.74 -0.54
C VAL A 151 -23.15 12.23 -0.67
N ARG A 152 -22.28 12.72 0.19
CA ARG A 152 -20.88 12.34 0.28
C ARG A 152 -20.51 12.23 1.76
N ARG A 153 -19.57 11.35 2.08
CA ARG A 153 -19.00 11.27 3.43
C ARG A 153 -17.89 12.30 3.59
N ASP A 154 -18.02 13.16 4.61
CA ASP A 154 -17.03 14.16 5.00
C ASP A 154 -16.76 14.05 6.50
N GLY A 155 -15.56 13.54 6.85
CA GLY A 155 -15.29 13.06 8.20
C GLY A 155 -16.21 11.90 8.55
N ALA A 156 -16.75 11.90 9.77
CA ALA A 156 -17.69 10.87 10.23
C ALA A 156 -19.16 11.10 9.78
N GLN A 157 -19.44 12.07 8.89
CA GLN A 157 -20.81 12.46 8.56
C GLN A 157 -21.13 12.37 7.08
N ASN A 158 -22.35 11.92 6.78
CA ASN A 158 -22.92 11.99 5.45
C ASN A 158 -23.62 13.33 5.24
N ARG A 159 -23.14 14.11 4.28
CA ARG A 159 -23.66 15.45 3.98
C ARG A 159 -24.03 15.58 2.50
N PRO A 160 -25.05 16.38 2.16
CA PRO A 160 -25.26 16.80 0.78
C PRO A 160 -24.01 17.51 0.25
N ILE A 161 -23.69 17.31 -1.03
CA ILE A 161 -22.53 17.98 -1.63
C ILE A 161 -22.67 19.50 -1.59
N GLU A 162 -21.56 20.19 -1.31
CA GLU A 162 -21.46 21.64 -1.30
C GLU A 162 -20.67 22.15 -2.50
N TYR A 163 -20.88 23.43 -2.87
CA TYR A 163 -20.22 24.01 -4.04
C TYR A 163 -18.69 23.98 -3.95
N SER A 164 -18.16 24.17 -2.74
CA SER A 164 -16.72 24.15 -2.43
C SER A 164 -16.03 22.84 -2.79
N GLN A 165 -16.79 21.74 -2.89
CA GLN A 165 -16.25 20.40 -3.10
C GLN A 165 -16.11 20.05 -4.59
N TRP A 166 -16.71 20.83 -5.50
CA TRP A 166 -16.70 20.50 -6.94
C TRP A 166 -15.31 20.39 -7.54
N ALA A 167 -14.36 21.24 -7.12
CA ALA A 167 -13.00 21.18 -7.64
C ALA A 167 -12.31 19.84 -7.31
N GLU A 168 -12.56 19.30 -6.12
CA GLU A 168 -12.04 17.99 -5.72
C GLU A 168 -12.77 16.85 -6.44
N ILE A 169 -14.10 16.93 -6.56
CA ILE A 169 -14.93 15.93 -7.25
C ILE A 169 -14.52 15.82 -8.72
N LEU A 170 -14.43 16.97 -9.41
CA LEU A 170 -14.10 17.01 -10.84
C LEU A 170 -12.66 16.60 -11.12
N LYS A 171 -11.74 16.70 -10.15
CA LYS A 171 -10.35 16.27 -10.34
C LYS A 171 -10.26 14.81 -10.81
N GLN A 172 -11.10 13.93 -10.29
CA GLN A 172 -11.09 12.51 -10.66
C GLN A 172 -11.69 12.28 -12.05
N HIS A 173 -12.84 12.91 -12.33
CA HIS A 173 -13.43 12.86 -13.66
C HIS A 173 -12.48 13.42 -14.72
N ASP A 174 -11.84 14.57 -14.46
CA ASP A 174 -10.87 15.19 -15.36
C ASP A 174 -9.62 14.31 -15.56
N ALA A 175 -9.18 13.59 -14.53
CA ALA A 175 -8.11 12.61 -14.65
C ALA A 175 -8.51 11.45 -15.57
N CYS A 176 -9.74 10.94 -15.44
CA CYS A 176 -10.28 9.90 -16.33
C CYS A 176 -10.40 10.41 -17.78
N VAL A 177 -10.87 11.63 -17.99
CA VAL A 177 -10.93 12.26 -19.32
C VAL A 177 -9.53 12.38 -19.94
N ARG A 178 -8.54 12.84 -19.18
CA ARG A 178 -7.15 12.92 -19.65
C ARG A 178 -6.59 11.55 -20.01
N LYS A 179 -6.87 10.52 -19.20
CA LYS A 179 -6.47 9.14 -19.49
C LYS A 179 -7.11 8.63 -20.80
N ASP A 180 -8.38 8.94 -21.03
CA ASP A 180 -9.06 8.59 -22.29
C ASP A 180 -8.54 9.39 -23.49
N GLU A 181 -8.12 10.64 -23.29
CA GLU A 181 -7.44 11.44 -24.32
C GLU A 181 -6.07 10.86 -24.67
N SER A 182 -5.27 10.44 -23.67
CA SER A 182 -4.01 9.73 -23.89
C SER A 182 -4.23 8.47 -24.74
N LYS A 183 -5.21 7.61 -24.40
CA LYS A 183 -5.56 6.42 -25.19
C LYS A 183 -5.89 6.73 -26.65
N ARG A 184 -6.54 7.87 -26.93
CA ARG A 184 -6.84 8.31 -28.31
C ARG A 184 -5.58 8.76 -29.04
N MET A 185 -4.67 9.44 -28.36
CA MET A 185 -3.35 9.78 -28.90
C MET A 185 -2.54 8.50 -29.15
N ASP A 186 -2.66 7.50 -28.29
CA ASP A 186 -1.99 6.21 -28.46
C ASP A 186 -2.56 5.41 -29.64
N THR A 187 -3.86 5.51 -29.93
CA THR A 187 -4.39 4.93 -31.18
C THR A 187 -3.74 5.57 -32.41
N LEU A 188 -3.37 6.86 -32.35
CA LEU A 188 -2.60 7.51 -33.42
C LEU A 188 -1.14 7.04 -33.43
N VAL A 189 -0.52 6.83 -32.26
CA VAL A 189 0.83 6.25 -32.15
C VAL A 189 0.85 4.82 -32.67
N ASP A 190 -0.11 3.97 -32.32
CA ASP A 190 -0.30 2.61 -32.83
C ASP A 190 -0.49 2.59 -34.35
N ASN A 191 -1.28 3.53 -34.89
CA ASN A 191 -1.40 3.70 -36.33
C ASN A 191 -0.07 4.15 -36.96
N ILE A 192 0.69 5.03 -36.31
CA ILE A 192 2.03 5.42 -36.74
C ILE A 192 2.99 4.23 -36.65
N ILE A 193 2.93 3.39 -35.61
CA ILE A 193 3.73 2.16 -35.46
C ILE A 193 3.38 1.18 -36.57
N ALA A 194 2.09 0.97 -36.86
CA ALA A 194 1.61 0.11 -37.94
C ALA A 194 2.09 0.61 -39.32
N VAL A 195 2.13 1.94 -39.52
CA VAL A 195 2.65 2.57 -40.75
C VAL A 195 4.19 2.53 -40.80
N LEU A 196 4.88 2.65 -39.66
CA LEU A 196 6.34 2.59 -39.54
C LEU A 196 6.89 1.17 -39.42
N GLY A 197 6.02 0.16 -39.36
CA GLY A 197 6.27 -1.28 -39.26
C GLY A 197 6.99 -1.92 -40.45
N VAL A 198 7.95 -1.21 -41.03
CA VAL A 198 9.03 -1.79 -41.81
C VAL A 198 9.90 -2.58 -40.83
N LYS A 199 10.01 -3.90 -41.05
CA LYS A 199 10.82 -4.84 -40.26
C LYS A 199 12.10 -4.20 -39.68
N GLY A 200 12.24 -4.24 -38.34
CA GLY A 200 13.43 -3.80 -37.61
C GLY A 200 13.32 -2.45 -36.88
N LYS A 201 12.11 -1.92 -36.63
CA LYS A 201 11.91 -0.73 -35.79
C LYS A 201 11.02 -1.06 -34.59
N THR A 202 11.52 -0.82 -33.38
CA THR A 202 10.73 -0.90 -32.14
C THR A 202 9.77 0.28 -31.98
N PRO A 203 8.59 0.10 -31.34
CA PRO A 203 7.66 1.18 -30.99
C PRO A 203 8.34 2.32 -30.23
N PRO A 204 8.04 3.60 -30.46
CA PRO A 204 8.65 4.70 -29.71
C PRO A 204 8.37 4.57 -28.21
N LEU A 205 9.31 5.01 -27.38
CA LEU A 205 9.11 5.17 -25.94
C LEU A 205 9.02 6.68 -25.68
N VAL A 206 7.87 7.14 -25.18
CA VAL A 206 7.57 8.55 -24.94
C VAL A 206 6.84 8.67 -23.61
N TYR A 207 7.17 9.69 -22.83
CA TYR A 207 6.45 9.99 -21.59
C TYR A 207 4.99 10.34 -21.89
N GLY A 208 4.06 9.88 -21.04
CA GLY A 208 2.62 10.15 -21.17
C GLY A 208 1.84 9.20 -22.09
N MET A 209 2.47 8.15 -22.62
CA MET A 209 1.75 7.03 -23.27
C MET A 209 0.85 6.31 -22.25
N ASP A 210 -0.30 5.80 -22.69
CA ASP A 210 -1.12 4.89 -21.89
C ASP A 210 -0.28 3.68 -21.43
N GLU A 211 -0.57 3.21 -20.22
CA GLU A 211 0.22 2.19 -19.56
C GLU A 211 0.26 0.88 -20.37
N GLU A 212 -0.84 0.50 -21.05
CA GLU A 212 -0.86 -0.71 -21.88
C GLU A 212 0.04 -0.56 -23.12
N ALA A 213 0.05 0.63 -23.74
CA ALA A 213 0.93 0.94 -24.86
C ALA A 213 2.40 1.00 -24.43
N LEU A 214 2.66 1.55 -23.24
CA LEU A 214 3.98 1.60 -22.64
C LEU A 214 4.52 0.19 -22.37
N VAL A 215 3.72 -0.69 -21.75
CA VAL A 215 4.06 -2.10 -21.50
C VAL A 215 4.50 -2.80 -22.79
N ARG A 216 3.67 -2.75 -23.84
CA ARG A 216 3.99 -3.37 -25.14
C ARG A 216 5.27 -2.80 -25.77
N SER A 217 5.49 -1.50 -25.59
CA SER A 217 6.68 -0.83 -26.11
C SER A 217 7.94 -1.21 -25.34
N LEU A 218 7.85 -1.36 -24.02
CA LEU A 218 8.94 -1.84 -23.16
C LEU A 218 9.31 -3.28 -23.51
N GLU A 219 8.32 -4.19 -23.62
CA GLU A 219 8.52 -5.58 -24.04
C GLU A 219 9.29 -5.65 -25.36
N ALA A 220 8.82 -4.94 -26.39
CA ALA A 220 9.48 -4.90 -27.68
C ALA A 220 10.91 -4.33 -27.62
N CYS A 221 11.15 -3.30 -26.79
CA CYS A 221 12.47 -2.69 -26.62
C CYS A 221 13.44 -3.61 -25.87
N PHE A 222 12.99 -4.33 -24.83
CA PHE A 222 13.81 -5.30 -24.12
C PHE A 222 14.11 -6.53 -24.98
N GLU A 223 13.13 -7.06 -25.72
CA GLU A 223 13.31 -8.19 -26.65
C GLU A 223 14.32 -7.87 -27.75
N GLN A 224 14.27 -6.66 -28.31
CA GLN A 224 15.17 -6.22 -29.38
C GLN A 224 16.46 -5.57 -28.87
N LYS A 225 16.65 -5.50 -27.54
CA LYS A 225 17.85 -4.94 -26.88
C LYS A 225 18.15 -3.50 -27.28
N GLU A 226 17.11 -2.66 -27.31
CA GLU A 226 17.18 -1.23 -27.67
C GLU A 226 17.74 -0.38 -26.52
N ASN A 227 18.98 -0.68 -26.11
CA ASN A 227 19.58 -0.13 -24.90
C ASN A 227 19.67 1.40 -24.88
N GLU A 228 19.99 2.04 -26.01
CA GLU A 228 20.06 3.49 -26.09
C GLU A 228 18.68 4.14 -25.89
N LYS A 229 17.65 3.51 -26.44
CA LYS A 229 16.27 3.99 -26.38
C LYS A 229 15.71 3.87 -24.97
N LEU A 230 15.92 2.72 -24.33
CA LEU A 230 15.58 2.49 -22.93
C LEU A 230 16.31 3.49 -22.01
N SER A 231 17.60 3.73 -22.23
CA SER A 231 18.36 4.70 -21.42
C SER A 231 17.84 6.12 -21.57
N ARG A 232 17.57 6.57 -22.81
CA ARG A 232 16.97 7.89 -23.07
C ARG A 232 15.60 8.02 -22.42
N PHE A 233 14.81 6.96 -22.46
CA PHE A 233 13.49 6.96 -21.85
C PHE A 233 13.56 7.06 -20.33
N ILE A 234 14.47 6.35 -19.65
CA ILE A 234 14.71 6.51 -18.20
C ILE A 234 14.99 7.98 -17.86
N PHE A 235 15.90 8.65 -18.60
CA PHE A 235 16.20 10.06 -18.36
C PHE A 235 15.01 10.98 -18.60
N GLN A 236 14.21 10.69 -19.63
CA GLN A 236 13.00 11.45 -19.92
C GLN A 236 12.00 11.33 -18.76
N VAL A 237 11.66 10.11 -18.32
CA VAL A 237 10.70 9.89 -17.23
C VAL A 237 11.21 10.52 -15.92
N ALA A 238 12.51 10.37 -15.60
CA ALA A 238 13.09 10.97 -14.40
C ALA A 238 13.03 12.50 -14.38
N ALA A 239 13.16 13.15 -15.54
CA ALA A 239 13.06 14.60 -15.64
C ALA A 239 11.65 15.13 -15.32
N GLU A 240 10.61 14.37 -15.63
CA GLU A 240 9.22 14.76 -15.43
C GLU A 240 8.78 14.66 -13.95
N PHE A 241 9.48 13.87 -13.13
CA PHE A 241 9.12 13.63 -11.71
C PHE A 241 8.95 14.90 -10.87
N GLN A 242 9.67 15.98 -11.20
CA GLN A 242 9.56 17.23 -10.47
C GLN A 242 8.22 17.95 -10.67
N ASP A 243 7.61 17.78 -11.84
CA ASP A 243 6.34 18.41 -12.20
C ASP A 243 5.17 17.41 -12.10
N ASP A 244 5.45 16.12 -12.30
CA ASP A 244 4.49 15.03 -12.25
C ASP A 244 5.02 13.86 -11.42
N THR A 245 4.55 13.74 -10.18
CA THR A 245 4.96 12.67 -9.24
C THR A 245 4.64 11.28 -9.79
N ASP A 246 3.61 11.12 -10.63
CA ASP A 246 3.19 9.82 -11.17
C ASP A 246 4.22 9.25 -12.16
N ALA A 247 5.15 10.08 -12.66
CA ALA A 247 6.28 9.63 -13.48
C ALA A 247 7.11 8.54 -12.77
N ILE A 248 7.12 8.53 -11.44
CA ILE A 248 7.85 7.53 -10.65
C ILE A 248 7.37 6.09 -10.94
N ASN A 249 6.09 5.90 -11.26
CA ASN A 249 5.52 4.60 -11.60
C ASN A 249 6.08 4.09 -12.94
N GLY A 250 6.34 5.00 -13.89
CA GLY A 250 7.03 4.67 -15.13
C GLY A 250 8.47 4.20 -14.88
N LEU A 251 9.22 4.87 -13.99
CA LEU A 251 10.58 4.45 -13.61
C LEU A 251 10.59 3.09 -12.91
N ALA A 252 9.69 2.89 -11.94
CA ALA A 252 9.52 1.61 -11.26
C ALA A 252 9.14 0.50 -12.25
N GLY A 253 8.23 0.78 -13.18
CA GLY A 253 7.84 -0.13 -14.26
C GLY A 253 9.02 -0.54 -15.15
N ILE A 254 9.86 0.41 -15.59
CA ILE A 254 11.06 0.11 -16.37
C ILE A 254 12.01 -0.82 -15.59
N GLY A 255 12.22 -0.54 -14.29
CA GLY A 255 13.04 -1.39 -13.42
C GLY A 255 12.46 -2.79 -13.23
N ALA A 256 11.14 -2.90 -13.06
CA ALA A 256 10.44 -4.17 -12.93
C ALA A 256 10.56 -5.02 -14.21
N TYR A 257 10.40 -4.42 -15.39
CA TYR A 257 10.60 -5.10 -16.67
C TYR A 257 12.08 -5.46 -16.90
N ALA A 258 13.03 -4.61 -16.49
CA ALA A 258 14.44 -4.96 -16.54
C ALA A 258 14.74 -6.24 -15.73
N LEU A 259 14.11 -6.40 -14.56
CA LEU A 259 14.19 -7.64 -13.78
C LEU A 259 13.54 -8.83 -14.48
N SER A 260 12.32 -8.70 -15.03
CA SER A 260 11.65 -9.77 -15.79
C SER A 260 12.46 -10.26 -17.00
N TYR A 261 13.24 -9.38 -17.64
CA TYR A 261 14.15 -9.71 -18.74
C TYR A 261 15.58 -10.05 -18.30
N CYS A 262 15.83 -10.22 -16.99
CA CYS A 262 17.14 -10.53 -16.42
C CYS A 262 18.26 -9.55 -16.86
N ASN A 263 17.96 -8.26 -16.86
CA ASN A 263 18.85 -7.19 -17.33
C ASN A 263 19.25 -6.24 -16.18
N ASP A 264 20.21 -6.68 -15.39
CA ASP A 264 20.65 -6.04 -14.14
C ASP A 264 21.15 -4.63 -14.37
N ALA A 265 21.89 -4.41 -15.46
CA ALA A 265 22.42 -3.10 -15.80
C ALA A 265 21.31 -2.06 -16.03
N PHE A 266 20.14 -2.48 -16.53
CA PHE A 266 18.99 -1.58 -16.67
C PHE A 266 18.19 -1.43 -15.39
N PHE A 267 18.13 -2.47 -14.57
CA PHE A 267 17.58 -2.33 -13.22
C PHE A 267 18.39 -1.32 -12.40
N GLU A 268 19.72 -1.43 -12.39
CA GLU A 268 20.62 -0.49 -11.71
C GLU A 268 20.44 0.94 -12.22
N LYS A 269 20.35 1.14 -13.55
CA LYS A 269 20.06 2.46 -14.14
C LYS A 269 18.72 3.04 -13.68
N ALA A 270 17.68 2.22 -13.59
CA ALA A 270 16.38 2.66 -13.11
C ALA A 270 16.44 3.00 -11.61
N ALA A 271 17.12 2.18 -10.81
CA ALA A 271 17.34 2.43 -9.38
C ALA A 271 18.17 3.70 -9.12
N ASP A 272 19.17 3.97 -9.94
CA ASP A 272 19.96 5.21 -9.91
C ASP A 272 19.10 6.42 -10.23
N ALA A 273 18.28 6.35 -11.29
CA ALA A 273 17.35 7.42 -11.63
C ALA A 273 16.32 7.68 -10.53
N LEU A 274 15.78 6.63 -9.89
CA LEU A 274 14.89 6.76 -8.73
C LEU A 274 15.59 7.44 -7.54
N TYR A 275 16.85 7.06 -7.27
CA TYR A 275 17.65 7.69 -6.21
C TYR A 275 17.93 9.16 -6.51
N ASP A 276 18.25 9.50 -7.77
CA ASP A 276 18.46 10.88 -8.20
C ASP A 276 17.18 11.72 -8.06
N CYS A 277 16.02 11.15 -8.40
CA CYS A 277 14.71 11.78 -8.16
C CYS A 277 14.50 12.10 -6.67
N TYR A 278 14.77 11.14 -5.79
CA TYR A 278 14.72 11.34 -4.34
C TYR A 278 15.71 12.40 -3.87
N ALA A 279 16.97 12.31 -4.28
CA ALA A 279 18.00 13.26 -3.92
C ALA A 279 17.69 14.68 -4.44
N ALA A 280 16.91 14.81 -5.51
CA ALA A 280 16.47 16.09 -6.05
C ALA A 280 15.23 16.69 -5.36
N ILE A 281 14.58 15.98 -4.43
CA ILE A 281 13.42 16.51 -3.70
C ILE A 281 13.83 17.78 -2.94
N ASP A 282 13.03 18.84 -3.13
CA ASP A 282 13.19 20.13 -2.48
C ASP A 282 12.30 20.20 -1.22
N ASP A 283 12.94 20.08 -0.06
CA ASP A 283 12.29 20.06 1.26
C ASP A 283 11.50 21.34 1.58
N SER A 284 11.72 22.43 0.84
CA SER A 284 10.98 23.68 1.01
C SER A 284 9.59 23.66 0.35
N LYS A 285 9.33 22.71 -0.56
CA LYS A 285 8.05 22.62 -1.26
C LYS A 285 7.02 21.83 -0.45
N ALA A 286 5.76 22.25 -0.57
CA ALA A 286 4.63 21.66 0.16
C ALA A 286 4.33 20.20 -0.23
N ASP A 287 4.76 19.76 -1.43
CA ASP A 287 4.58 18.41 -1.95
C ASP A 287 5.77 17.47 -1.68
N SER A 288 6.81 17.94 -0.99
CA SER A 288 8.06 17.19 -0.75
C SER A 288 7.83 15.85 -0.03
N ALA A 289 6.94 15.83 0.98
CA ALA A 289 6.59 14.62 1.70
C ALA A 289 5.83 13.61 0.83
N SER A 290 4.91 14.09 -0.03
CA SER A 290 4.17 13.23 -0.97
C SER A 290 5.09 12.64 -2.03
N LYS A 291 6.04 13.41 -2.55
CA LYS A 291 7.09 12.92 -3.46
C LYS A 291 7.98 11.88 -2.79
N SER A 292 8.35 12.10 -1.53
CA SER A 292 9.13 11.13 -0.75
C SER A 292 8.36 9.82 -0.58
N LEU A 293 7.06 9.90 -0.25
CA LEU A 293 6.19 8.72 -0.16
C LEU A 293 6.13 7.96 -1.49
N ALA A 294 5.97 8.67 -2.62
CA ALA A 294 5.93 8.06 -3.94
C ALA A 294 7.22 7.31 -4.29
N VAL A 295 8.39 7.85 -3.92
CA VAL A 295 9.67 7.12 -4.06
C VAL A 295 9.72 5.89 -3.16
N ALA A 296 9.30 5.98 -1.91
CA ALA A 296 9.26 4.82 -1.02
C ALA A 296 8.36 3.71 -1.59
N VAL A 297 7.18 4.06 -2.11
CA VAL A 297 6.27 3.11 -2.76
C VAL A 297 6.94 2.41 -3.94
N ALA A 298 7.54 3.17 -4.86
CA ALA A 298 8.30 2.61 -5.99
C ALA A 298 9.42 1.65 -5.54
N CYS A 299 10.08 1.96 -4.41
CA CYS A 299 11.10 1.08 -3.84
C CYS A 299 10.52 -0.23 -3.30
N TYR A 300 9.36 -0.19 -2.66
CA TYR A 300 8.66 -1.41 -2.19
C TYR A 300 8.23 -2.30 -3.35
N GLU A 301 7.73 -1.70 -4.43
CA GLU A 301 7.27 -2.43 -5.62
C GLU A 301 8.43 -3.10 -6.36
N LEU A 302 9.52 -2.36 -6.59
CA LEU A 302 10.76 -2.94 -7.14
C LEU A 302 11.35 -3.99 -6.20
N GLY A 303 11.31 -3.75 -4.90
CA GLY A 303 11.73 -4.69 -3.88
C GLY A 303 10.96 -6.01 -3.92
N ALA A 304 9.63 -5.94 -4.06
CA ALA A 304 8.78 -7.12 -4.27
C ALA A 304 9.16 -7.88 -5.55
N GLN A 305 9.54 -7.17 -6.62
CA GLN A 305 10.05 -7.79 -7.84
C GLN A 305 11.40 -8.48 -7.66
N LEU A 306 12.33 -7.88 -6.91
CA LEU A 306 13.60 -8.51 -6.55
C LEU A 306 13.39 -9.82 -5.79
N VAL A 307 12.45 -9.83 -4.83
CA VAL A 307 12.08 -11.05 -4.09
C VAL A 307 11.47 -12.10 -5.01
N ARG A 308 10.52 -11.71 -5.87
CA ARG A 308 9.85 -12.62 -6.82
C ARG A 308 10.87 -13.28 -7.75
N MET A 309 11.80 -12.50 -8.27
CA MET A 309 12.83 -12.93 -9.22
C MET A 309 14.06 -13.55 -8.53
N LYS A 310 14.05 -13.62 -7.18
CA LYS A 310 15.14 -14.18 -6.37
C LYS A 310 16.50 -13.52 -6.64
N ARG A 311 16.48 -12.21 -6.86
CA ARG A 311 17.67 -11.39 -7.13
C ARG A 311 18.27 -10.85 -5.85
N TRP A 312 18.71 -11.78 -4.99
CA TRP A 312 19.21 -11.50 -3.65
C TRP A 312 20.43 -10.56 -3.67
N ASP A 313 21.29 -10.76 -4.68
CA ASP A 313 22.49 -9.98 -4.95
C ASP A 313 22.24 -8.49 -5.15
N LEU A 314 21.04 -8.12 -5.59
CA LEU A 314 20.67 -6.73 -5.88
C LEU A 314 19.95 -6.03 -4.72
N ILE A 315 19.46 -6.76 -3.71
CA ILE A 315 18.65 -6.18 -2.62
C ILE A 315 19.50 -5.28 -1.72
N ALA A 316 20.62 -5.79 -1.17
CA ALA A 316 21.44 -5.00 -0.25
C ALA A 316 22.00 -3.71 -0.89
N PRO A 317 22.57 -3.74 -2.12
CA PRO A 317 23.02 -2.53 -2.81
C PRO A 317 21.90 -1.53 -3.12
N PHE A 318 20.67 -2.03 -3.35
CA PHE A 318 19.51 -1.19 -3.61
C PHE A 318 19.03 -0.46 -2.35
N VAL A 319 18.93 -1.18 -1.22
CA VAL A 319 18.32 -0.61 -0.01
C VAL A 319 19.29 0.17 0.88
N ASN A 320 20.58 -0.16 0.88
CA ASN A 320 21.60 0.48 1.73
C ASN A 320 22.17 1.78 1.12
N ARG A 321 21.45 2.42 0.20
CA ARG A 321 21.77 3.76 -0.30
C ARG A 321 21.38 4.79 0.77
N GLN A 322 22.36 5.56 1.25
CA GLN A 322 22.15 6.54 2.32
C GLN A 322 21.29 7.72 1.88
N SER A 323 20.60 8.36 2.84
CA SER A 323 20.00 9.67 2.60
C SER A 323 21.09 10.72 2.34
N PRO A 324 20.85 11.74 1.47
CA PRO A 324 21.74 12.89 1.35
C PRO A 324 22.00 13.53 2.71
N SER A 325 23.18 14.11 2.90
CA SER A 325 23.61 14.78 4.15
C SER A 325 22.93 16.14 4.38
N ARG A 326 21.61 16.20 4.17
CA ARG A 326 20.77 17.41 4.34
C ARG A 326 20.10 17.46 5.72
N SER A 327 20.00 16.33 6.40
CA SER A 327 19.42 16.17 7.74
C SER A 327 20.50 16.18 8.84
N TYR A 328 20.07 16.44 10.08
CA TYR A 328 20.92 16.24 11.27
C TYR A 328 21.32 14.76 11.49
N SER A 329 20.68 13.83 10.78
CA SER A 329 20.86 12.38 10.87
C SER A 329 20.88 11.72 9.49
N VAL A 330 22.03 11.16 9.08
CA VAL A 330 22.12 10.37 7.84
C VAL A 330 21.43 9.03 8.06
N TYR A 331 20.34 8.77 7.36
CA TYR A 331 19.65 7.48 7.39
C TYR A 331 20.45 6.44 6.62
N ALA A 332 20.49 5.22 7.16
CA ALA A 332 21.18 4.09 6.53
C ALA A 332 20.49 3.63 5.24
N SER A 333 19.23 4.04 5.04
CA SER A 333 18.48 3.82 3.82
C SER A 333 17.64 5.04 3.45
N TRP A 334 17.69 5.42 2.18
CA TRP A 334 16.80 6.38 1.54
C TRP A 334 15.31 6.01 1.67
N ILE A 335 14.99 4.71 1.71
CA ILE A 335 13.62 4.22 1.95
C ILE A 335 13.16 4.67 3.34
N ARG A 336 14.01 4.52 4.37
CA ARG A 336 13.68 4.94 5.73
C ARG A 336 13.45 6.44 5.82
N ASP A 337 14.33 7.24 5.22
CA ASP A 337 14.17 8.70 5.23
C ASP A 337 12.84 9.11 4.59
N CYS A 338 12.50 8.52 3.44
CA CYS A 338 11.21 8.76 2.78
C CYS A 338 10.01 8.41 3.66
N GLN A 339 10.06 7.27 4.36
CA GLN A 339 9.02 6.86 5.30
C GLN A 339 8.88 7.84 6.47
N VAL A 340 9.98 8.27 7.07
CA VAL A 340 9.97 9.23 8.19
C VAL A 340 9.38 10.56 7.74
N ARG A 341 9.75 11.05 6.55
CA ARG A 341 9.19 12.28 5.96
C ARG A 341 7.67 12.17 5.78
N ALA A 342 7.18 11.04 5.27
CA ALA A 342 5.75 10.81 5.07
C ALA A 342 4.97 10.73 6.39
N VAL A 343 5.52 10.04 7.41
CA VAL A 343 4.93 9.97 8.75
C VAL A 343 4.89 11.35 9.41
N ASN A 344 5.99 12.09 9.39
CA ASN A 344 6.08 13.43 10.01
C ASN A 344 5.15 14.45 9.36
N ALA A 345 4.82 14.27 8.08
CA ALA A 345 3.85 15.09 7.36
C ALA A 345 2.39 14.66 7.61
N GLY A 346 2.13 13.62 8.42
CA GLY A 346 0.79 13.13 8.71
C GLY A 346 0.11 12.46 7.52
N LEU A 347 0.88 11.95 6.54
CA LEU A 347 0.32 11.21 5.41
C LEU A 347 -0.28 9.86 5.85
N PHE A 348 0.22 9.31 6.96
CA PHE A 348 -0.36 8.16 7.65
C PHE A 348 -1.20 8.61 8.84
N ASN A 349 -2.26 7.86 9.19
CA ASN A 349 -3.02 8.10 10.44
C ASN A 349 -2.18 7.67 11.66
N GLU A 350 -2.72 7.80 12.88
CA GLU A 350 -2.01 7.42 14.13
C GLU A 350 -1.58 5.94 14.17
N ALA A 351 -2.18 5.07 13.35
CA ALA A 351 -1.74 3.67 13.11
C ALA A 351 -0.46 3.54 12.24
N GLY A 352 0.25 4.65 12.02
CA GLY A 352 0.89 5.06 10.77
C GLY A 352 2.20 4.43 10.31
N SER A 353 2.37 3.11 10.41
CA SER A 353 3.56 2.45 9.84
C SER A 353 3.33 1.15 9.09
N GLY A 354 2.29 0.36 9.43
CA GLY A 354 1.87 -0.79 8.60
C GLY A 354 1.32 -0.37 7.23
N MET A 355 0.81 0.87 7.16
CA MET A 355 0.21 1.45 5.96
C MET A 355 1.16 1.52 4.75
N MET A 356 2.49 1.52 4.94
CA MET A 356 3.44 1.56 3.82
C MET A 356 3.23 0.40 2.83
N ILE A 357 3.05 -0.81 3.34
CA ILE A 357 2.84 -2.01 2.52
C ILE A 357 1.46 -1.92 1.84
N THR A 358 0.44 -1.45 2.55
CA THR A 358 -0.90 -1.25 1.98
C THR A 358 -0.91 -0.19 0.87
N VAL A 359 -0.21 0.94 1.04
CA VAL A 359 -0.07 1.97 0.00
C VAL A 359 0.65 1.41 -1.23
N ALA A 360 1.71 0.63 -1.05
CA ALA A 360 2.41 0.01 -2.17
C ALA A 360 1.55 -1.04 -2.90
N LEU A 361 0.74 -1.82 -2.17
CA LEU A 361 -0.20 -2.75 -2.78
C LEU A 361 -1.26 -2.02 -3.62
N ASP A 362 -1.85 -0.96 -3.07
CA ASP A 362 -2.85 -0.15 -3.78
C ASP A 362 -2.26 0.52 -5.03
N ASN A 363 -1.05 1.09 -4.94
CA ASN A 363 -0.38 1.68 -6.10
C ASN A 363 -0.11 0.63 -7.18
N ALA A 364 0.42 -0.55 -6.83
CA ALA A 364 0.65 -1.63 -7.79
C ALA A 364 -0.65 -2.18 -8.42
N THR A 365 -1.77 -2.15 -7.69
CA THR A 365 -3.10 -2.50 -8.23
C THR A 365 -3.59 -1.47 -9.25
N ASN A 366 -3.26 -0.20 -9.06
CA ASN A 366 -3.60 0.90 -9.96
C ASN A 366 -2.64 1.05 -11.15
N HIS A 367 -1.40 0.59 -10.98
CA HIS A 367 -0.31 0.64 -11.97
C HIS A 367 0.32 -0.74 -12.20
N PRO A 368 -0.38 -1.69 -12.84
CA PRO A 368 0.14 -3.04 -13.13
C PRO A 368 1.55 -3.10 -13.73
N ILE A 369 2.01 -2.05 -14.42
CA ILE A 369 3.37 -1.97 -14.98
C ILE A 369 4.49 -2.18 -13.94
N VAL A 370 4.27 -1.86 -12.67
CA VAL A 370 5.27 -2.05 -11.58
C VAL A 370 5.28 -3.49 -11.04
N ALA A 371 4.28 -4.28 -11.42
CA ALA A 371 4.08 -5.66 -10.99
C ALA A 371 3.93 -6.63 -12.18
N PRO A 372 4.87 -6.66 -13.14
CA PRO A 372 4.79 -7.54 -14.29
C PRO A 372 4.72 -8.99 -13.85
N ASP A 373 3.92 -9.78 -14.58
CA ASP A 373 3.69 -11.21 -14.33
C ASP A 373 3.04 -11.56 -12.97
N CYS A 374 2.58 -10.57 -12.20
CA CYS A 374 1.87 -10.82 -10.94
C CYS A 374 0.35 -10.99 -11.12
N GLY A 375 -0.19 -10.55 -12.27
CA GLY A 375 -1.63 -10.57 -12.56
C GLY A 375 -2.44 -9.60 -11.70
N LEU A 376 -1.79 -8.60 -11.12
CA LEU A 376 -2.39 -7.59 -10.24
C LEU A 376 -3.02 -6.47 -11.09
N ASN A 377 -4.30 -6.18 -10.83
CA ASN A 377 -5.06 -5.06 -11.39
C ASN A 377 -6.37 -4.87 -10.60
N LYS A 378 -7.12 -3.78 -10.86
CA LYS A 378 -8.41 -3.49 -10.18
C LYS A 378 -9.48 -4.58 -10.24
N GLY A 379 -9.43 -5.45 -11.25
CA GLY A 379 -10.34 -6.60 -11.39
C GLY A 379 -9.72 -7.93 -10.97
N SER A 380 -8.50 -7.93 -10.41
CA SER A 380 -7.81 -9.16 -10.06
C SER A 380 -8.48 -9.85 -8.87
N ASP A 381 -8.38 -11.18 -8.85
CA ASP A 381 -8.94 -11.96 -7.76
C ASP A 381 -8.18 -11.72 -6.44
N ALA A 382 -8.78 -12.12 -5.33
CA ALA A 382 -8.17 -12.01 -4.01
C ALA A 382 -6.82 -12.75 -3.92
N SER A 383 -6.60 -13.79 -4.75
CA SER A 383 -5.37 -14.59 -4.71
C SER A 383 -4.15 -13.82 -5.26
N ALA A 384 -4.35 -12.99 -6.28
CA ALA A 384 -3.28 -12.15 -6.84
C ALA A 384 -2.81 -11.10 -5.82
N HIS A 385 -3.77 -10.44 -5.17
CA HIS A 385 -3.49 -9.49 -4.09
C HIS A 385 -2.74 -10.14 -2.93
N GLU A 386 -3.19 -11.31 -2.45
CA GLU A 386 -2.51 -12.03 -1.36
C GLU A 386 -1.08 -12.41 -1.71
N ARG A 387 -0.83 -12.90 -2.94
CA ARG A 387 0.54 -13.24 -3.38
C ARG A 387 1.44 -12.01 -3.44
N TYR A 388 0.95 -10.88 -3.93
CA TYR A 388 1.76 -9.66 -4.03
C TYR A 388 2.00 -9.05 -2.65
N LEU A 389 1.02 -9.12 -1.75
CA LEU A 389 1.18 -8.73 -0.35
C LEU A 389 2.26 -9.55 0.37
N ASP A 390 2.33 -10.86 0.13
CA ASP A 390 3.42 -11.71 0.64
C ASP A 390 4.79 -11.26 0.12
N LEU A 391 4.89 -10.83 -1.14
CA LEU A 391 6.12 -10.30 -1.72
C LEU A 391 6.53 -8.97 -1.08
N LEU A 392 5.58 -8.05 -0.87
CA LEU A 392 5.83 -6.77 -0.20
C LEU A 392 6.30 -6.98 1.25
N CYS A 393 5.62 -7.85 2.00
CA CYS A 393 6.04 -8.22 3.37
C CYS A 393 7.42 -8.87 3.39
N SER A 394 7.69 -9.76 2.42
CA SER A 394 8.99 -10.41 2.29
C SER A 394 10.10 -9.42 1.99
N PHE A 395 9.86 -8.46 1.09
CA PHE A 395 10.82 -7.40 0.78
C PHE A 395 11.07 -6.52 1.99
N ASP A 396 10.03 -6.04 2.68
CA ASP A 396 10.16 -5.20 3.88
C ASP A 396 11.06 -5.85 4.95
N PHE A 397 10.86 -7.14 5.18
CA PHE A 397 11.69 -7.93 6.09
C PHE A 397 13.16 -7.99 5.63
N LEU A 398 13.42 -8.29 4.35
CA LEU A 398 14.79 -8.35 3.82
C LEU A 398 15.46 -6.98 3.80
N TYR A 399 14.72 -5.93 3.45
CA TYR A 399 15.15 -4.55 3.52
C TYR A 399 15.65 -4.22 4.92
N CYS A 400 14.83 -4.50 5.94
CA CYS A 400 15.22 -4.26 7.32
C CYS A 400 16.45 -5.08 7.70
N LEU A 401 16.50 -6.36 7.35
CA LEU A 401 17.67 -7.20 7.63
C LEU A 401 18.95 -6.63 7.01
N CYS A 402 18.91 -6.20 5.75
CA CYS A 402 20.06 -5.63 5.05
C CYS A 402 20.56 -4.33 5.72
N VAL A 403 19.63 -3.47 6.16
CA VAL A 403 19.99 -2.23 6.86
C VAL A 403 20.56 -2.51 8.25
N PHE A 404 20.00 -3.48 8.99
CA PHE A 404 20.50 -3.84 10.31
C PHE A 404 21.90 -4.49 10.24
N VAL A 405 22.20 -5.25 9.20
CA VAL A 405 23.50 -5.92 9.04
C VAL A 405 24.57 -5.00 8.43
N ALA A 406 24.23 -4.29 7.35
CA ALA A 406 25.21 -3.60 6.52
C ALA A 406 24.93 -2.09 6.34
N GLY A 407 23.84 -1.57 6.91
CA GLY A 407 23.50 -0.15 6.83
C GLY A 407 24.51 0.74 7.54
N VAL A 408 24.81 1.89 6.93
CA VAL A 408 25.72 2.90 7.49
C VAL A 408 24.91 4.16 7.76
N GLY A 409 24.81 4.62 9.01
CA GLY A 409 24.04 5.80 9.37
C GLY A 409 23.42 5.69 10.76
N THR A 410 22.68 6.72 11.17
CA THR A 410 22.09 6.82 12.53
C THR A 410 20.61 6.46 12.58
N GLY A 411 19.93 6.38 11.43
CA GLY A 411 18.53 5.98 11.34
C GLY A 411 18.37 4.63 10.63
N LEU A 412 18.04 3.58 11.41
CA LEU A 412 17.81 2.22 10.92
C LEU A 412 16.41 2.06 10.29
N ALA A 413 16.24 0.96 9.55
CA ALA A 413 14.98 0.56 8.95
C ALA A 413 13.90 0.27 9.99
N TYR A 414 12.63 0.35 9.56
CA TYR A 414 11.47 0.07 10.39
C TYR A 414 10.66 -1.07 9.75
N PRO A 415 10.39 -2.18 10.47
CA PRO A 415 9.74 -3.36 9.89
C PRO A 415 8.22 -3.17 9.78
N ALA A 416 7.74 -2.56 8.69
CA ALA A 416 6.30 -2.40 8.45
C ALA A 416 5.57 -3.74 8.29
N CYS A 417 6.27 -4.82 7.93
CA CYS A 417 5.70 -6.16 7.86
C CYS A 417 5.20 -6.66 9.22
N CYS A 418 5.63 -6.08 10.35
CA CYS A 418 5.19 -6.51 11.68
C CYS A 418 3.70 -6.26 11.97
N PHE A 419 3.03 -5.47 11.12
CA PHE A 419 1.59 -5.25 11.18
C PHE A 419 0.76 -6.30 10.44
N TYR A 420 1.42 -7.30 9.85
CA TYR A 420 0.79 -8.43 9.18
C TYR A 420 1.24 -9.74 9.83
N SER A 421 0.60 -10.85 9.45
CA SER A 421 0.97 -12.17 9.95
C SER A 421 2.42 -12.51 9.59
N GLU A 422 3.21 -12.96 10.58
CA GLU A 422 4.57 -13.49 10.38
C GLU A 422 4.61 -14.60 9.32
N LYS A 423 3.48 -15.28 9.07
CA LYS A 423 3.37 -16.30 8.03
C LYS A 423 3.73 -15.79 6.64
N ARG A 424 3.45 -14.51 6.34
CA ARG A 424 3.70 -13.91 5.01
C ARG A 424 5.16 -13.93 4.60
N ILE A 425 6.08 -13.85 5.57
CA ILE A 425 7.52 -13.91 5.31
C ILE A 425 8.10 -15.34 5.34
N SER A 426 7.30 -16.36 5.65
CA SER A 426 7.81 -17.73 5.88
C SER A 426 8.59 -18.29 4.69
N ASN A 427 8.14 -17.98 3.47
CA ASN A 427 8.81 -18.45 2.25
C ASN A 427 10.20 -17.81 2.12
N VAL A 428 10.31 -16.48 2.27
CA VAL A 428 11.60 -15.79 2.13
C VAL A 428 12.54 -16.15 3.28
N VAL A 429 12.04 -16.27 4.50
CA VAL A 429 12.82 -16.74 5.67
C VAL A 429 13.39 -18.12 5.42
N SER A 430 12.58 -19.04 4.86
CA SER A 430 13.04 -20.40 4.54
C SER A 430 14.11 -20.41 3.44
N GLN A 431 14.04 -19.48 2.48
CA GLN A 431 15.01 -19.36 1.40
C GLN A 431 16.34 -18.76 1.86
N ILE A 432 16.31 -17.74 2.73
CA ILE A 432 17.51 -17.05 3.22
C ILE A 432 18.17 -17.79 4.39
N LEU A 433 17.39 -18.26 5.36
CA LEU A 433 17.92 -18.89 6.58
C LEU A 433 17.94 -20.42 6.52
N GLY A 434 17.47 -21.00 5.41
CA GLY A 434 17.45 -22.44 5.19
C GLY A 434 18.83 -23.08 5.19
N GLY A 435 18.84 -24.40 5.03
CA GLY A 435 20.09 -25.18 5.04
C GLY A 435 21.04 -24.89 3.87
N ASP A 436 20.56 -24.29 2.79
CA ASP A 436 21.40 -23.81 1.68
C ASP A 436 21.78 -22.34 1.93
N PRO A 437 23.06 -22.02 2.18
CA PRO A 437 23.49 -20.66 2.47
C PRO A 437 23.56 -19.77 1.21
N ARG A 438 23.39 -20.32 0.00
CA ARG A 438 23.62 -19.58 -1.25
C ARG A 438 22.85 -18.26 -1.32
N ALA A 439 21.54 -18.28 -1.05
CA ALA A 439 20.72 -17.07 -1.10
C ALA A 439 21.14 -16.02 -0.06
N ARG A 440 21.52 -16.47 1.14
CA ARG A 440 22.06 -15.60 2.19
C ARG A 440 23.39 -14.96 1.81
N ARG A 441 24.28 -15.73 1.16
CA ARG A 441 25.58 -15.27 0.69
C ARG A 441 25.48 -14.36 -0.53
N GLU A 442 24.45 -14.52 -1.34
CA GLU A 442 24.12 -13.56 -2.40
C GLU A 442 23.56 -12.25 -1.78
N LEU A 443 22.69 -12.35 -0.77
CA LEU A 443 22.10 -11.18 -0.10
C LEU A 443 23.11 -10.32 0.69
N LEU A 444 23.98 -10.99 1.47
CA LEU A 444 24.95 -10.36 2.39
C LEU A 444 26.31 -11.03 2.21
N PRO A 445 27.03 -10.73 1.11
CA PRO A 445 28.25 -11.46 0.73
C PRO A 445 29.42 -11.22 1.68
N ASP A 446 29.49 -10.03 2.29
CA ASP A 446 30.62 -9.59 3.12
C ASP A 446 30.44 -9.88 4.62
N ASP A 447 29.28 -10.38 5.04
CA ASP A 447 28.92 -10.58 6.43
C ASP A 447 28.88 -12.07 6.82
N ASP A 448 29.39 -12.40 8.00
CA ASP A 448 29.31 -13.76 8.53
C ASP A 448 27.93 -14.07 9.15
N ASP A 449 27.67 -15.37 9.35
CA ASP A 449 26.37 -15.83 9.84
C ASP A 449 26.13 -15.43 11.31
N ASP A 450 27.19 -15.19 12.09
CA ASP A 450 27.09 -14.76 13.48
C ASP A 450 26.60 -13.30 13.57
N LYS A 451 27.17 -12.41 12.76
CA LYS A 451 26.71 -11.02 12.61
C LYS A 451 25.28 -10.96 12.10
N ILE A 452 24.95 -11.76 11.09
CA ILE A 452 23.58 -11.85 10.57
C ILE A 452 22.62 -12.30 11.68
N ALA A 453 22.97 -13.33 12.46
CA ALA A 453 22.16 -13.82 13.56
C ALA A 453 21.97 -12.77 14.67
N MET A 454 23.00 -12.00 15.02
CA MET A 454 22.91 -10.90 15.98
C MET A 454 21.91 -9.82 15.51
N CYS A 455 22.09 -9.31 14.29
CA CYS A 455 21.22 -8.28 13.72
C CYS A 455 19.78 -8.78 13.53
N LEU A 456 19.60 -10.05 13.21
CA LEU A 456 18.30 -10.68 13.06
C LEU A 456 17.55 -10.80 14.39
N ARG A 457 18.23 -11.11 15.50
CA ARG A 457 17.62 -11.07 16.84
C ARG A 457 17.11 -9.69 17.16
N GLU A 458 17.87 -8.66 16.80
CA GLU A 458 17.47 -7.29 17.04
C GLU A 458 16.28 -6.87 16.18
N LEU A 459 16.29 -7.21 14.90
CA LEU A 459 15.15 -6.98 14.00
C LEU A 459 13.89 -7.64 14.55
N TYR A 460 13.98 -8.90 15.00
CA TYR A 460 12.85 -9.60 15.60
C TYR A 460 12.42 -8.98 16.94
N ARG A 461 13.36 -8.52 17.78
CA ARG A 461 13.04 -7.79 19.01
C ARG A 461 12.26 -6.51 18.70
N LEU A 462 12.70 -5.74 17.71
CA LEU A 462 11.99 -4.54 17.26
C LEU A 462 10.60 -4.89 16.71
N ALA A 463 10.52 -5.85 15.78
CA ALA A 463 9.25 -6.27 15.19
C ALA A 463 8.25 -6.76 16.25
N SER A 464 8.67 -7.62 17.19
CA SER A 464 7.83 -8.08 18.29
C SER A 464 7.39 -6.94 19.21
N ASN A 465 8.28 -6.00 19.53
CA ASN A 465 7.92 -4.85 20.36
C ASN A 465 6.91 -3.94 19.66
N GLU A 466 7.11 -3.64 18.38
CA GLU A 466 6.17 -2.83 17.60
C GLU A 466 4.82 -3.54 17.44
N SER A 467 4.85 -4.86 17.22
CA SER A 467 3.63 -5.66 17.12
C SER A 467 2.84 -5.69 18.43
N LEU A 468 3.52 -5.71 19.59
CA LEU A 468 2.91 -5.69 20.93
C LEU A 468 2.47 -4.28 21.37
N GLN A 469 3.34 -3.27 21.22
CA GLN A 469 3.07 -1.90 21.68
C GLN A 469 1.91 -1.26 20.93
N LYS A 470 1.71 -1.66 19.68
CA LYS A 470 0.64 -1.12 18.84
C LYS A 470 -0.55 -2.08 18.70
N ASP A 471 -0.68 -3.10 19.55
CA ASP A 471 -1.76 -4.10 19.51
C ASP A 471 -2.03 -4.64 18.09
N SER A 472 -0.99 -5.09 17.39
CA SER A 472 -1.09 -5.60 15.99
C SER A 472 -2.01 -6.77 15.77
N ASN A 473 -2.62 -7.37 16.79
CA ASN A 473 -3.34 -8.64 16.71
C ASN A 473 -2.50 -9.78 16.09
N PHE A 474 -1.22 -9.52 15.76
CA PHE A 474 -0.25 -10.43 15.18
C PHE A 474 0.94 -10.54 16.13
N TYR A 475 1.21 -11.77 16.54
CA TYR A 475 2.37 -12.07 17.37
C TYR A 475 3.55 -12.41 16.45
N TRP A 476 4.62 -11.62 16.56
CA TRP A 476 5.90 -11.90 15.90
C TRP A 476 6.85 -12.61 16.86
N GLY A 477 7.53 -13.64 16.37
CA GLY A 477 8.47 -14.48 17.15
C GLY A 477 8.00 -15.92 17.36
N PHE A 478 6.92 -16.34 16.67
CA PHE A 478 6.51 -17.75 16.68
C PHE A 478 7.43 -18.63 15.83
N ASP A 479 8.06 -18.03 14.80
CA ASP A 479 8.80 -18.72 13.75
C ASP A 479 7.99 -19.86 13.12
N PRO A 480 6.97 -19.53 12.30
CA PRO A 480 6.15 -20.53 11.62
C PRO A 480 6.97 -21.50 10.77
N SER A 481 8.09 -21.03 10.21
CA SER A 481 8.99 -21.81 9.36
C SER A 481 9.81 -22.85 10.14
N ARG A 482 10.04 -22.61 11.44
CA ARG A 482 11.02 -23.30 12.31
C ARG A 482 12.47 -23.16 11.88
N VAL A 483 12.74 -22.42 10.81
CA VAL A 483 14.07 -22.25 10.22
C VAL A 483 14.83 -21.15 10.96
N LEU A 484 14.16 -20.04 11.30
CA LEU A 484 14.76 -18.94 12.05
C LEU A 484 15.33 -19.42 13.38
N ARG A 485 14.55 -20.15 14.17
CA ARG A 485 14.96 -20.67 15.47
C ARG A 485 16.18 -21.58 15.35
N ARG A 486 16.21 -22.42 14.31
CA ARG A 486 17.34 -23.29 14.05
C ARG A 486 18.60 -22.49 13.70
N PHE A 487 18.49 -21.52 12.79
CA PHE A 487 19.59 -20.64 12.42
C PHE A 487 20.15 -19.89 13.65
N LEU A 488 19.28 -19.34 14.49
CA LEU A 488 19.69 -18.65 15.72
C LEU A 488 20.30 -19.60 16.79
N GLN A 489 19.95 -20.88 16.79
CA GLN A 489 20.57 -21.89 17.67
C GLN A 489 21.95 -22.29 17.19
N ASP A 490 22.14 -22.40 15.87
CA ASP A 490 23.42 -22.71 15.25
C ASP A 490 24.44 -21.55 15.40
N HIS A 491 23.94 -20.32 15.61
CA HIS A 491 24.73 -19.08 15.79
C HIS A 491 24.39 -18.35 17.10
N PRO A 492 24.75 -18.89 18.28
CA PRO A 492 24.34 -18.36 19.59
C PRO A 492 24.94 -16.99 19.91
N GLU A 493 24.26 -16.20 20.76
CA GLU A 493 24.76 -14.91 21.25
C GLU A 493 26.11 -15.07 21.97
N ARG A 494 27.09 -14.28 21.55
CA ARG A 494 28.37 -14.17 22.25
C ARG A 494 28.31 -13.03 23.25
N LEU A 495 28.53 -13.33 24.53
CA LEU A 495 28.45 -12.38 25.67
C LEU A 495 29.35 -11.13 25.55
N GLU A 496 30.27 -11.08 24.58
CA GLU A 496 31.23 -10.00 24.36
C GLU A 496 30.87 -9.09 23.16
N GLU A 497 29.92 -9.47 22.32
CA GLU A 497 29.45 -8.66 21.20
C GLU A 497 28.30 -7.77 21.69
N GLN A 498 28.62 -6.52 22.05
CA GLN A 498 27.57 -5.51 22.19
C GLN A 498 26.92 -5.33 20.82
N PRO A 499 25.58 -5.35 20.73
CA PRO A 499 24.92 -4.89 19.53
C PRO A 499 25.45 -3.47 19.23
N PRO A 500 25.59 -3.06 17.96
CA PRO A 500 25.79 -1.65 17.65
C PRO A 500 24.80 -0.81 18.47
N ASP A 501 25.19 0.39 18.89
CA ASP A 501 24.30 1.27 19.67
C ASP A 501 23.12 1.69 18.77
N MET A 502 22.11 0.80 18.68
CA MET A 502 21.08 0.76 17.66
C MET A 502 19.80 1.51 18.09
N PHE A 503 19.71 1.95 19.35
CA PHE A 503 18.45 2.44 19.96
C PHE A 503 18.54 3.72 20.79
N SER A 504 19.68 4.42 20.84
CA SER A 504 19.78 5.62 21.67
C SER A 504 18.87 6.79 21.25
N TYR A 505 18.18 6.73 20.09
CA TYR A 505 17.50 7.91 19.53
C TYR A 505 16.05 7.74 19.04
N ASN A 506 15.38 6.61 19.32
CA ASN A 506 13.94 6.46 19.01
C ASN A 506 13.01 7.16 20.03
N ASN A 507 13.52 8.04 20.89
CA ASN A 507 12.69 8.76 21.86
C ASN A 507 13.05 10.27 21.87
N PRO A 508 12.22 11.15 21.27
CA PRO A 508 12.49 12.59 21.26
C PRO A 508 12.44 13.23 22.67
N ASP A 509 12.00 12.50 23.71
CA ASP A 509 11.81 13.03 25.08
C ASP A 509 12.90 12.64 26.10
N ARG A 510 13.99 11.97 25.71
CA ARG A 510 15.10 11.71 26.66
C ARG A 510 16.12 12.84 26.64
N ASP A 511 15.90 13.84 27.50
CA ASP A 511 16.92 14.82 27.85
C ASP A 511 18.11 14.12 28.56
N PRO A 512 19.34 14.17 28.01
CA PRO A 512 20.50 13.47 28.57
C PRO A 512 20.91 13.91 29.98
N ASN A 513 20.33 15.00 30.51
CA ASN A 513 20.73 15.60 31.79
C ASN A 513 19.80 15.29 32.97
N SER A 514 18.81 14.41 32.83
CA SER A 514 18.00 13.97 33.98
C SER A 514 18.72 12.86 34.76
N THR A 515 19.74 13.23 35.55
CA THR A 515 20.20 12.41 36.68
C THR A 515 19.56 12.93 37.96
N SER A 516 18.73 12.12 38.60
CA SER A 516 18.36 12.33 40.01
C SER A 516 18.08 11.00 40.72
N HIS A 517 19.03 10.68 41.60
CA HIS A 517 18.97 9.96 42.89
C HIS A 517 17.95 8.85 43.13
#